data_AF-A0A433CZU8-F1
#
_entry.id   AF-A0A433CZU8-F1
#
_cell.length_a   1.000
_cell.length_b   1.000
_cell.length_c   1.000
_cell.angle_alpha   90.00
_cell.angle_beta   90.00
_cell.angle_gamma   90.00
#
_symmetry.space_group_name_H-M   'P 1'
#
loop_
_entity.id
_entity.type
_entity.pdbx_description
1 polymer ?
#
loop_
_entity_poly.entity_id
_entity_poly.type
_entity_poly.pdbx_seq_one_letter_code
_entity_poly.pdbx_strand_id
1 'polypeptide(L)'
;MSGFGIAGPLMMANGALISGFGFTANGPTGQSWFLWPGIALMVFSSFTELFIRYDVLWLAIKGGCIELVNIFRRLLNKDAWADAEDDDDPVPKYEQVPLLWWGTGLLASVIFTCFVMGFMFGMPVYQSLIAIILSFMLSFIGLQASGQTDINPLGSIGKVTQLVFAKMPAESVKAVQKNNLMAGNMAASAAAQSVDMVGDLKTGHLLGASPRSQFLAQMVGSVFAVI
;
A
#
# COMPACT_ATOMS: atom_id res chain seq x y z
N MET A 1 12.99 20.05 22.75
CA MET A 1 14.11 20.97 22.44
C MET A 1 15.16 21.08 23.55
N SER A 2 14.87 20.70 24.80
CA SER A 2 15.78 20.88 25.93
C SER A 2 16.99 19.92 25.99
N GLY A 3 16.90 18.75 25.35
CA GLY A 3 18.00 17.77 25.35
C GLY A 3 19.23 18.19 24.51
N PHE A 4 18.99 18.90 23.41
CA PHE A 4 20.04 19.34 22.48
C PHE A 4 20.92 20.45 23.09
N GLY A 5 20.35 21.27 23.98
CA GLY A 5 21.03 22.40 24.62
C GLY A 5 22.01 22.03 25.74
N ILE A 6 21.88 20.84 26.34
CA ILE A 6 22.71 20.41 27.49
C ILE A 6 23.63 19.24 27.10
N ALA A 7 23.09 18.21 26.43
CA ALA A 7 23.87 17.02 26.11
C ALA A 7 24.79 17.23 24.88
N GLY A 8 24.43 18.10 23.94
CA GLY A 8 25.29 18.45 22.80
C GLY A 8 26.63 19.09 23.22
N PRO A 9 26.63 20.15 24.05
CA PRO A 9 27.86 20.78 24.55
C PRO A 9 28.71 19.86 25.45
N LEU A 10 28.08 19.06 26.31
CA LEU A 10 28.79 18.13 27.22
C LEU A 10 29.49 16.99 26.47
N MET A 11 28.92 16.51 25.36
CA MET A 11 29.55 15.46 24.54
C MET A 11 30.66 16.02 23.62
N MET A 12 30.57 17.29 23.23
CA MET A 12 31.65 18.00 22.53
C MET A 12 32.84 18.26 23.48
N ALA A 13 32.57 18.59 24.74
CA ALA A 13 33.59 18.80 25.77
C ALA A 13 34.34 17.51 26.17
N ASN A 14 33.70 16.35 26.07
CA ASN A 14 34.31 15.03 26.31
C ASN A 14 35.03 14.44 25.08
N GLY A 15 35.13 15.17 23.97
CA GLY A 15 35.79 14.70 22.74
C GLY A 15 35.04 13.59 21.99
N ALA A 16 33.81 13.27 22.39
CA ALA A 16 33.01 12.21 21.78
C ALA A 16 32.35 12.63 20.46
N LEU A 17 32.29 13.93 20.16
CA LEU A 17 31.67 14.50 18.95
C LEU A 17 32.58 15.54 18.30
N ILE A 18 32.67 15.48 16.97
CA ILE A 18 33.59 16.33 16.17
C ILE A 18 32.93 17.66 15.77
N SER A 19 31.60 17.68 15.67
CA SER A 19 30.79 18.87 15.38
C SER A 19 29.41 18.77 16.02
N GLY A 20 28.87 19.91 16.46
CA GLY A 20 27.50 20.00 17.01
C GLY A 20 26.39 19.88 15.97
N PHE A 21 26.67 20.21 14.70
CA PHE A 21 25.68 20.27 13.61
C PHE A 21 26.19 19.63 12.32
N GLY A 22 25.26 19.06 11.54
CA GLY A 22 25.52 18.47 10.22
C GLY A 22 25.83 16.97 10.23
N PHE A 23 25.86 16.36 9.04
CA PHE A 23 26.30 14.99 8.82
C PHE A 23 27.66 15.02 8.13
N THR A 24 28.73 14.76 8.87
CA THR A 24 30.09 14.70 8.33
C THR A 24 30.58 13.26 8.26
N ALA A 25 31.37 12.94 7.22
CA ALA A 25 31.97 11.61 7.05
C ALA A 25 33.10 11.32 8.05
N ASN A 26 33.59 12.35 8.74
CA ASN A 26 34.81 12.29 9.56
C ASN A 26 34.56 11.87 11.03
N GLY A 27 33.31 11.60 11.42
CA GLY A 27 32.94 11.01 12.72
C GLY A 27 31.58 11.46 13.26
N PRO A 28 31.16 10.98 14.44
CA PRO A 28 29.82 11.22 14.97
C PRO A 28 29.62 12.70 15.33
N THR A 29 28.53 13.27 14.82
CA THR A 29 28.06 14.62 15.15
C THR A 29 26.91 14.56 16.15
N GLY A 30 26.70 15.64 16.92
CA GLY A 30 25.60 15.67 17.91
C GLY A 30 24.24 15.36 17.29
N GLN A 31 23.99 15.88 16.09
CA GLN A 31 22.77 15.60 15.32
C GLN A 31 22.63 14.12 14.95
N SER A 32 23.71 13.45 14.53
CA SER A 32 23.68 12.01 14.23
C SER A 32 23.42 11.17 15.48
N TRP A 33 23.95 11.57 16.63
CA TRP A 33 23.80 10.85 17.89
C TRP A 33 22.36 10.92 18.42
N PHE A 34 21.73 12.10 18.36
CA PHE A 34 20.31 12.25 18.74
C PHE A 34 19.33 11.66 17.73
N LEU A 35 19.77 11.37 16.51
CA LEU A 35 18.95 10.68 15.51
C LEU A 35 18.70 9.22 15.88
N TRP A 36 19.66 8.56 16.53
CA TRP A 36 19.53 7.15 16.90
C TRP A 36 18.37 6.85 17.86
N PRO A 37 18.17 7.58 18.97
CA PRO A 37 16.98 7.43 19.81
C PRO A 37 15.67 7.70 19.05
N GLY A 38 15.66 8.68 18.16
CA GLY A 38 14.49 9.02 17.34
C GLY A 38 14.12 7.90 16.36
N ILE A 39 15.11 7.39 15.61
CA ILE A 39 14.93 6.24 14.71
C ILE A 39 14.51 5.01 15.51
N ALA A 40 15.15 4.74 16.64
CA ALA A 40 14.79 3.61 17.50
C ALA A 40 13.32 3.71 17.93
N LEU A 41 12.86 4.89 18.37
CA LEU A 41 11.48 5.10 18.77
C LEU A 41 10.50 4.93 17.60
N MET A 42 10.84 5.39 16.39
CA MET A 42 10.04 5.17 15.18
C MET A 42 9.96 3.68 14.81
N VAL A 43 11.07 2.95 14.93
CA VAL A 43 11.11 1.49 14.68
C VAL A 43 10.27 0.75 15.72
N PHE A 44 10.46 1.05 17.00
CA PHE A 44 9.67 0.46 18.08
C PHE A 44 8.18 0.80 17.94
N SER A 45 7.83 2.04 17.62
CA SER A 45 6.46 2.45 17.34
C SER A 45 5.88 1.68 16.15
N SER A 46 6.67 1.49 15.09
CA SER A 46 6.23 0.76 13.90
C SER A 46 5.92 -0.70 14.19
N PHE A 47 6.81 -1.38 14.93
CA PHE A 47 6.59 -2.74 15.40
C PHE A 47 5.45 -2.82 16.41
N THR A 48 5.40 -1.89 17.36
CA THR A 48 4.32 -1.82 18.37
C THR A 48 2.97 -1.70 17.70
N GLU A 49 2.83 -0.84 16.68
CA GLU A 49 1.59 -0.71 15.92
C GLU A 49 1.25 -1.99 15.15
N LEU A 50 2.25 -2.67 14.57
CA LEU A 50 2.05 -3.95 13.89
C LEU A 50 1.61 -5.07 14.86
N PHE A 51 2.20 -5.11 16.06
CA PHE A 51 1.88 -6.09 17.10
C PHE A 51 0.56 -5.81 17.79
N ILE A 52 0.20 -4.54 18.03
CA ILE A 52 -1.09 -4.19 18.62
C ILE A 52 -2.21 -4.47 17.62
N ARG A 53 -2.01 -4.15 16.34
CA ARG A 53 -2.98 -4.39 15.26
C ARG A 53 -2.83 -5.78 14.63
N TYR A 54 -2.27 -6.75 15.38
CA TYR A 54 -2.09 -8.10 14.88
C TYR A 54 -3.41 -8.77 14.51
N ASP A 55 -4.50 -8.37 15.16
CA ASP A 55 -5.87 -8.80 14.90
C ASP A 55 -6.35 -8.34 13.52
N VAL A 56 -6.16 -7.06 13.20
CA VAL A 56 -6.46 -6.49 11.88
C VAL A 56 -5.55 -7.08 10.82
N LEU A 57 -4.27 -7.32 11.15
CA LEU A 57 -3.31 -8.00 10.27
C LEU A 57 -3.62 -9.49 10.06
N TRP A 58 -4.16 -10.17 11.07
CA TRP A 58 -4.51 -11.57 10.96
C TRP A 58 -5.80 -11.75 10.17
N LEU A 59 -6.79 -10.89 10.44
CA LEU A 59 -8.00 -10.78 9.64
C LEU A 59 -7.66 -10.45 8.19
N ALA A 60 -6.71 -9.52 8.00
CA ALA A 60 -6.13 -9.20 6.71
C ALA A 60 -5.64 -10.46 6.00
N ILE A 61 -4.65 -11.14 6.55
CA ILE A 61 -4.01 -12.29 5.91
C ILE A 61 -5.05 -13.40 5.65
N LYS A 62 -5.94 -13.68 6.61
CA LYS A 62 -6.97 -14.71 6.48
C LYS A 62 -7.98 -14.36 5.38
N GLY A 63 -8.47 -13.12 5.35
CA GLY A 63 -9.43 -12.65 4.34
C GLY A 63 -8.82 -12.64 2.94
N GLY A 64 -7.59 -12.15 2.79
CA GLY A 64 -6.87 -12.15 1.51
C GLY A 64 -6.56 -13.57 0.99
N CYS A 65 -6.18 -14.49 1.87
CA CYS A 65 -5.94 -15.89 1.50
C CYS A 65 -7.23 -16.62 1.11
N ILE A 66 -8.34 -16.39 1.83
CA ILE A 66 -9.64 -16.99 1.49
C ILE A 66 -10.12 -16.51 0.12
N GLU A 67 -10.03 -15.20 -0.15
CA GLU A 67 -10.44 -14.66 -1.44
C GLU A 67 -9.54 -15.11 -2.59
N LEU A 68 -8.22 -15.22 -2.38
CA LEU A 68 -7.34 -15.83 -3.38
C LEU A 68 -7.73 -17.27 -3.70
N VAL A 69 -8.04 -18.06 -2.68
CA VAL A 69 -8.50 -19.45 -2.87
C VAL A 69 -9.84 -19.47 -3.59
N ASN A 70 -10.76 -18.54 -3.29
CA ASN A 70 -12.06 -18.44 -3.95
C ASN A 70 -11.93 -18.04 -5.42
N ILE A 71 -11.11 -17.03 -5.73
CA ILE A 71 -10.81 -16.59 -7.10
C ILE A 71 -10.13 -17.71 -7.89
N PHE A 72 -9.13 -18.36 -7.30
CA PHE A 72 -8.42 -19.46 -7.96
C PHE A 72 -9.33 -20.66 -8.18
N ARG A 73 -10.21 -20.98 -7.22
CA ARG A 73 -11.24 -22.01 -7.35
C ARG A 73 -12.24 -21.67 -8.46
N ARG A 74 -12.69 -20.42 -8.55
CA ARG A 74 -13.59 -19.93 -9.62
C ARG A 74 -12.92 -19.96 -11.00
N LEU A 75 -11.63 -19.62 -11.09
CA LEU A 75 -10.88 -19.70 -12.35
C LEU A 75 -10.66 -21.15 -12.82
N LEU A 76 -10.51 -22.10 -11.90
CA LEU A 76 -10.33 -23.53 -12.20
C LEU A 76 -11.64 -24.27 -12.50
N ASN A 77 -12.73 -23.96 -11.78
CA ASN A 77 -14.03 -24.57 -12.02
C ASN A 77 -14.85 -23.75 -13.02
N LYS A 78 -14.97 -24.27 -14.24
CA LYS A 78 -15.75 -23.68 -15.33
C LYS A 78 -17.25 -23.53 -14.99
N ASP A 79 -17.76 -24.42 -14.14
CA ASP A 79 -19.18 -24.44 -13.71
C ASP A 79 -19.52 -23.30 -12.72
N ALA A 80 -18.51 -22.71 -12.04
CA ALA A 80 -18.72 -21.58 -11.12
C ALA A 80 -19.01 -20.26 -11.84
N TRP A 81 -18.70 -20.16 -13.15
CA TRP A 81 -19.10 -19.03 -13.98
C TRP A 81 -20.54 -19.16 -14.48
N ALA A 82 -21.07 -20.39 -14.57
CA ALA A 82 -22.45 -20.66 -14.96
C ALA A 82 -23.43 -20.32 -13.81
N ASP A 83 -23.05 -20.60 -12.55
CA ASP A 83 -23.84 -20.19 -11.37
C ASP A 83 -23.84 -18.66 -11.14
N ALA A 84 -22.87 -17.92 -11.69
CA ALA A 84 -22.83 -16.45 -11.61
C ALA A 84 -23.76 -15.76 -12.63
N GLU A 85 -24.28 -16.49 -13.63
CA GLU A 85 -25.31 -15.95 -14.53
C GLU A 85 -26.71 -15.95 -13.88
N ASP A 86 -26.89 -16.67 -12.78
CA ASP A 86 -28.13 -16.76 -11.98
C ASP A 86 -28.07 -15.87 -10.72
N ASP A 87 -27.18 -14.87 -10.72
CA ASP A 87 -27.12 -13.84 -9.68
C ASP A 87 -28.21 -12.81 -9.99
N ASP A 88 -29.19 -12.69 -9.10
CA ASP A 88 -30.31 -11.74 -9.15
C ASP A 88 -29.78 -10.31 -8.88
N ASP A 89 -28.85 -9.85 -9.73
CA ASP A 89 -28.23 -8.54 -9.61
C ASP A 89 -29.32 -7.48 -9.85
N PRO A 90 -29.62 -6.62 -8.85
CA PRO A 90 -30.68 -5.62 -8.95
C PRO A 90 -30.43 -4.58 -10.05
N VAL A 91 -29.22 -4.53 -10.62
CA VAL A 91 -28.85 -3.58 -11.68
C VAL A 91 -28.94 -4.25 -13.07
N PRO A 92 -29.68 -3.66 -14.04
CA PRO A 92 -29.76 -4.19 -15.39
C PRO A 92 -28.38 -4.36 -16.06
N LYS A 93 -28.16 -5.43 -16.82
CA LYS A 93 -26.88 -5.75 -17.52
C LYS A 93 -26.34 -4.61 -18.41
N TYR A 94 -27.19 -3.69 -18.87
CA TYR A 94 -26.79 -2.51 -19.66
C TYR A 94 -26.26 -1.34 -18.81
N GLU A 95 -26.29 -1.41 -17.48
CA GLU A 95 -25.73 -0.39 -16.56
C GLU A 95 -24.47 -0.86 -15.82
N GLN A 96 -24.14 -2.16 -15.93
CA GLN A 96 -22.94 -2.78 -15.34
C GLN A 96 -21.69 -2.54 -16.20
N VAL A 97 -20.55 -2.20 -15.60
CA VAL A 97 -19.32 -1.93 -16.38
C VAL A 97 -18.90 -3.18 -17.18
N PRO A 98 -18.69 -3.08 -18.51
CA PRO A 98 -18.30 -4.23 -19.31
C PRO A 98 -16.98 -4.85 -18.82
N LEU A 99 -16.91 -6.17 -18.77
CA LEU A 99 -15.67 -6.91 -18.41
C LEU A 99 -14.48 -6.52 -19.29
N LEU A 100 -14.72 -6.17 -20.55
CA LEU A 100 -13.69 -5.67 -21.46
C LEU A 100 -13.05 -4.37 -20.97
N TRP A 101 -13.83 -3.43 -20.46
CA TRP A 101 -13.30 -2.16 -19.93
C TRP A 101 -12.43 -2.40 -18.70
N TRP A 102 -12.88 -3.29 -17.82
CA TRP A 102 -12.11 -3.76 -16.67
C TRP A 102 -10.80 -4.42 -17.09
N GLY A 103 -10.85 -5.38 -18.02
CA GLY A 103 -9.68 -6.11 -18.49
C GLY A 103 -8.65 -5.21 -19.16
N THR A 104 -9.10 -4.31 -20.04
CA THR A 104 -8.20 -3.35 -20.70
C THR A 104 -7.64 -2.32 -19.72
N GLY A 105 -8.46 -1.84 -18.78
CA GLY A 105 -8.04 -0.88 -17.76
C GLY A 105 -7.01 -1.48 -16.80
N LEU A 106 -7.22 -2.71 -16.35
CA LEU A 106 -6.29 -3.45 -15.51
C LEU A 106 -4.96 -3.70 -16.22
N LEU A 107 -5.00 -4.17 -17.47
CA LEU A 107 -3.79 -4.43 -18.24
C LEU A 107 -3.00 -3.13 -18.47
N ALA A 108 -3.69 -2.04 -18.84
CA ALA A 108 -3.07 -0.74 -19.02
C ALA A 108 -2.45 -0.20 -17.72
N SER A 109 -3.13 -0.32 -16.58
CA SER A 109 -2.64 0.17 -15.29
C SER A 109 -1.43 -0.61 -14.78
N VAL A 110 -1.40 -1.93 -14.99
CA VAL A 110 -0.24 -2.79 -14.66
C VAL A 110 0.97 -2.39 -15.49
N ILE A 111 0.81 -2.25 -16.81
CA ILE A 111 1.90 -1.84 -17.71
C ILE A 111 2.41 -0.45 -17.32
N PHE A 112 1.51 0.50 -17.10
CA PHE A 112 1.86 1.86 -16.73
C PHE A 112 2.61 1.92 -15.39
N THR A 113 2.15 1.15 -14.40
CA THR A 113 2.80 1.07 -13.08
C THR A 113 4.20 0.46 -13.19
N CYS A 114 4.37 -0.62 -13.96
CA CYS A 114 5.70 -1.21 -14.20
C CYS A 114 6.63 -0.23 -14.93
N PHE A 115 6.09 0.51 -15.90
CA PHE A 115 6.85 1.53 -16.63
C PHE A 115 7.32 2.66 -15.70
N VAL A 116 6.43 3.23 -14.89
CA VAL A 116 6.75 4.31 -13.94
C VAL A 116 7.76 3.84 -12.89
N MET A 117 7.56 2.64 -12.33
CA MET A 117 8.46 2.08 -11.32
C MET A 117 9.85 1.75 -11.88
N GLY A 118 9.92 1.24 -13.11
CA GLY A 118 11.17 1.01 -13.82
C GLY A 118 11.89 2.31 -14.18
N PHE A 119 11.18 3.28 -14.76
CA PHE A 119 11.77 4.52 -15.28
C PHE A 119 12.17 5.49 -14.18
N MET A 120 11.30 5.75 -13.19
CA MET A 120 11.55 6.75 -12.15
C MET A 120 12.39 6.19 -10.99
N PHE A 121 12.16 4.94 -10.59
CA PHE A 121 12.76 4.38 -9.38
C PHE A 121 13.86 3.36 -9.66
N GLY A 122 13.99 2.88 -10.89
CA GLY A 122 14.94 1.82 -11.27
C GLY A 122 14.53 0.46 -10.70
N MET A 123 13.24 0.26 -10.38
CA MET A 123 12.75 -1.00 -9.84
C MET A 123 12.62 -2.04 -10.95
N PRO A 124 13.21 -3.23 -10.82
CA PRO A 124 13.04 -4.30 -11.80
C PRO A 124 11.56 -4.68 -11.96
N VAL A 125 11.13 -4.98 -13.20
CA VAL A 125 9.73 -5.29 -13.53
C VAL A 125 9.16 -6.42 -12.66
N TYR A 126 9.97 -7.46 -12.36
CA TYR A 126 9.51 -8.56 -11.51
C TYR A 126 9.16 -8.09 -10.08
N GLN A 127 9.90 -7.12 -9.53
CA GLN A 127 9.62 -6.54 -8.20
C GLN A 127 8.34 -5.70 -8.24
N SER A 128 8.14 -4.92 -9.31
CA SER A 128 6.91 -4.16 -9.51
C SER A 128 5.70 -5.08 -9.65
N LEU A 129 5.80 -6.19 -10.38
CA LEU A 129 4.72 -7.16 -10.52
C LEU A 129 4.38 -7.83 -9.17
N ILE A 130 5.38 -8.22 -8.39
CA ILE A 130 5.15 -8.77 -7.05
C ILE A 130 4.47 -7.71 -6.16
N ALA A 131 4.91 -6.45 -6.23
CA ALA A 131 4.32 -5.36 -5.48
C ALA A 131 2.86 -5.13 -5.87
N ILE A 132 2.52 -5.18 -7.17
CA ILE A 132 1.14 -5.06 -7.66
C ILE A 132 0.27 -6.21 -7.15
N ILE A 133 0.74 -7.46 -7.26
CA ILE A 133 -0.01 -8.63 -6.78
C ILE A 133 -0.25 -8.54 -5.28
N LEU A 134 0.78 -8.18 -4.51
CA LEU A 134 0.67 -8.01 -3.08
C LEU A 134 -0.26 -6.85 -2.72
N SER A 135 -0.18 -5.74 -3.44
CA SER A 135 -1.08 -4.59 -3.26
C SER A 135 -2.54 -4.98 -3.49
N PHE A 136 -2.82 -5.72 -4.57
CA PHE A 136 -4.16 -6.23 -4.87
C PHE A 136 -4.71 -7.12 -3.74
N MET A 137 -3.89 -8.07 -3.24
CA MET A 137 -4.28 -8.91 -2.11
C MET A 137 -4.57 -8.09 -0.84
N LEU A 138 -3.71 -7.12 -0.54
CA LEU A 138 -3.84 -6.25 0.63
C LEU A 138 -4.95 -5.20 0.47
N SER A 139 -5.45 -4.94 -0.73
CA SER A 139 -6.64 -4.09 -0.93
C SER A 139 -7.93 -4.75 -0.41
N PHE A 140 -8.12 -6.05 -0.64
CA PHE A 140 -9.29 -6.79 -0.08
C PHE A 140 -9.34 -6.76 1.44
N ILE A 141 -8.17 -6.68 2.04
CA ILE A 141 -7.99 -6.55 3.47
C ILE A 141 -8.46 -5.19 3.94
N GLY A 142 -7.98 -4.13 3.27
CA GLY A 142 -8.39 -2.76 3.57
C GLY A 142 -9.91 -2.64 3.50
N LEU A 143 -10.51 -3.25 2.47
CA LEU A 143 -11.96 -3.33 2.29
C LEU A 143 -12.67 -4.03 3.46
N GLN A 144 -12.20 -5.20 3.89
CA GLN A 144 -12.82 -5.93 4.99
C GLN A 144 -12.66 -5.23 6.34
N ALA A 145 -11.46 -4.72 6.63
CA ALA A 145 -11.19 -3.98 7.87
C ALA A 145 -12.03 -2.69 7.92
N SER A 146 -12.09 -1.95 6.81
CA SER A 146 -12.93 -0.76 6.71
C SER A 146 -14.41 -1.11 6.82
N GLY A 147 -14.86 -2.23 6.24
CA GLY A 147 -16.24 -2.66 6.34
C GLY A 147 -16.69 -3.04 7.76
N GLN A 148 -15.78 -3.58 8.58
CA GLN A 148 -16.09 -4.01 9.96
C GLN A 148 -15.87 -2.90 11.00
N THR A 149 -14.87 -2.04 10.79
CA THR A 149 -14.38 -1.10 11.81
C THR A 149 -14.43 0.36 11.38
N ASP A 150 -14.86 0.64 10.15
CA ASP A 150 -14.86 1.98 9.54
C ASP A 150 -13.45 2.62 9.45
N ILE A 151 -12.39 1.82 9.62
CA ILE A 151 -11.00 2.26 9.58
C ILE A 151 -10.23 1.47 8.54
N ASN A 152 -9.55 2.17 7.63
CA ASN A 152 -8.63 1.58 6.68
C ASN A 152 -7.20 1.48 7.27
N PRO A 153 -6.64 0.27 7.48
CA PRO A 153 -5.34 0.08 8.12
C PRO A 153 -4.15 0.30 7.18
N LEU A 154 -4.09 1.45 6.50
CA LEU A 154 -3.08 1.78 5.48
C LEU A 154 -1.64 1.61 5.98
N GLY A 155 -1.36 2.04 7.22
CA GLY A 155 -0.04 1.90 7.82
C GLY A 155 0.37 0.45 8.05
N SER A 156 -0.58 -0.43 8.37
CA SER A 156 -0.30 -1.87 8.54
C SER A 156 -0.06 -2.54 7.19
N ILE A 157 -0.90 -2.23 6.19
CA ILE A 157 -0.75 -2.73 4.81
C ILE A 157 0.62 -2.37 4.21
N GLY A 158 1.06 -1.12 4.39
CA GLY A 158 2.37 -0.66 3.95
C GLY A 158 3.52 -1.41 4.63
N LYS A 159 3.45 -1.59 5.96
CA LYS A 159 4.48 -2.30 6.74
C LYS A 159 4.60 -3.79 6.39
N VAL A 160 3.49 -4.45 6.11
CA VAL A 160 3.49 -5.86 5.66
C VAL A 160 4.22 -6.00 4.34
N THR A 161 3.91 -5.15 3.38
CA THR A 161 4.63 -5.12 2.11
C THR A 161 6.10 -4.82 2.34
N GLN A 162 6.40 -3.89 3.25
CA GLN A 162 7.78 -3.56 3.54
C GLN A 162 8.57 -4.72 4.17
N LEU A 163 7.91 -5.59 4.93
CA LEU A 163 8.53 -6.79 5.49
C LEU A 163 8.87 -7.81 4.39
N VAL A 164 8.00 -7.96 3.39
CA VAL A 164 8.24 -8.83 2.23
C VAL A 164 9.40 -8.31 1.38
N PHE A 165 9.45 -7.00 1.14
CA PHE A 165 10.49 -6.37 0.31
C PHE A 165 11.82 -6.11 1.04
N ALA A 166 11.86 -6.21 2.37
CA ALA A 166 13.08 -6.02 3.16
C ALA A 166 14.23 -6.97 2.77
N LYS A 167 13.93 -8.16 2.24
CA LYS A 167 14.93 -9.16 1.81
C LYS A 167 15.01 -9.35 0.30
N MET A 168 14.35 -8.51 -0.50
CA MET A 168 14.44 -8.65 -1.96
C MET A 168 15.82 -8.26 -2.49
N PRO A 169 16.38 -9.03 -3.44
CA PRO A 169 17.69 -8.76 -4.00
C PRO A 169 17.67 -7.48 -4.83
N ALA A 170 18.60 -6.57 -4.58
CA ALA A 170 18.85 -5.40 -5.42
C ALA A 170 20.35 -5.09 -5.43
N GLU A 171 20.78 -4.29 -6.40
CA GLU A 171 22.20 -3.98 -6.66
C GLU A 171 22.89 -3.25 -5.51
N SER A 172 22.12 -2.56 -4.65
CA SER A 172 22.66 -1.85 -3.48
C SER A 172 21.66 -1.81 -2.33
N VAL A 173 22.16 -1.62 -1.10
CA VAL A 173 21.32 -1.42 0.09
C VAL A 173 20.37 -0.23 -0.08
N LYS A 174 20.82 0.84 -0.75
CA LYS A 174 19.97 2.00 -1.07
C LYS A 174 18.84 1.64 -2.04
N ALA A 175 19.12 0.79 -3.04
CA ALA A 175 18.11 0.29 -3.96
C ALA A 175 17.09 -0.61 -3.23
N VAL A 176 17.54 -1.50 -2.34
CA VAL A 176 16.63 -2.31 -1.49
C VAL A 176 15.71 -1.40 -0.68
N GLN A 177 16.25 -0.40 0.03
CA GLN A 177 15.46 0.52 0.84
C GLN A 177 14.45 1.33 0.01
N LYS A 178 14.86 1.81 -1.17
CA LYS A 178 13.99 2.55 -2.09
C LYS A 178 12.84 1.67 -2.59
N ASN A 179 13.16 0.47 -3.09
CA ASN A 179 12.19 -0.46 -3.64
C ASN A 179 11.21 -0.93 -2.56
N ASN A 180 11.72 -1.15 -1.34
CA ASN A 180 10.93 -1.49 -0.18
C ASN A 180 9.89 -0.41 0.17
N LEU A 181 10.33 0.85 0.21
CA LEU A 181 9.45 1.98 0.47
C LEU A 181 8.38 2.14 -0.63
N MET A 182 8.77 2.03 -1.90
CA MET A 182 7.85 2.17 -3.03
C MET A 182 6.80 1.06 -3.05
N ALA A 183 7.19 -0.19 -2.80
CA ALA A 183 6.24 -1.29 -2.69
C ALA A 183 5.23 -1.04 -1.55
N GLY A 184 5.70 -0.57 -0.38
CA GLY A 184 4.82 -0.21 0.74
C GLY A 184 3.81 0.90 0.38
N ASN A 185 4.27 1.93 -0.33
CA ASN A 185 3.40 3.01 -0.80
C ASN A 185 2.37 2.52 -1.82
N MET A 186 2.77 1.69 -2.78
CA MET A 186 1.86 1.10 -3.76
C MET A 186 0.72 0.34 -3.09
N ALA A 187 1.04 -0.51 -2.10
CA ALA A 187 0.03 -1.28 -1.38
C ALA A 187 -0.92 -0.39 -0.58
N ALA A 188 -0.39 0.62 0.13
CA ALA A 188 -1.23 1.56 0.87
C ALA A 188 -2.14 2.37 -0.06
N SER A 189 -1.61 2.91 -1.16
CA SER A 189 -2.40 3.68 -2.13
C SER A 189 -3.46 2.83 -2.81
N ALA A 190 -3.12 1.60 -3.22
CA ALA A 190 -4.09 0.67 -3.80
C ALA A 190 -5.23 0.36 -2.83
N ALA A 191 -4.91 0.10 -1.55
CA ALA A 191 -5.91 -0.18 -0.53
C ALA A 191 -6.79 1.04 -0.21
N ALA A 192 -6.23 2.25 -0.17
CA ALA A 192 -6.98 3.48 0.01
C ALA A 192 -8.00 3.67 -1.11
N GLN A 193 -7.53 3.66 -2.36
CA GLN A 193 -8.37 3.85 -3.54
C GLN A 193 -9.45 2.77 -3.66
N SER A 194 -9.14 1.53 -3.29
CA SER A 194 -10.12 0.44 -3.32
C SER A 194 -11.26 0.68 -2.31
N VAL A 195 -10.93 1.12 -1.10
CA VAL A 195 -11.92 1.42 -0.05
C VAL A 195 -12.80 2.60 -0.44
N ASP A 196 -12.19 3.68 -0.92
CA ASP A 196 -12.92 4.87 -1.36
C ASP A 196 -13.86 4.50 -2.52
N MET A 197 -13.37 3.73 -3.51
CA MET A 197 -14.17 3.28 -4.65
C MET A 197 -15.40 2.45 -4.22
N VAL A 198 -15.24 1.50 -3.29
CA VAL A 198 -16.37 0.69 -2.81
C VAL A 198 -17.36 1.52 -1.99
N GLY A 199 -16.87 2.52 -1.23
CA GLY A 199 -17.71 3.48 -0.52
C GLY A 199 -18.56 4.33 -1.48
N ASP A 200 -17.96 4.84 -2.55
CA ASP A 200 -18.64 5.58 -3.60
C ASP A 200 -19.70 4.72 -4.29
N LEU A 201 -19.35 3.49 -4.69
CA LEU A 201 -20.27 2.56 -5.34
C LEU A 201 -21.47 2.22 -4.46
N LYS A 202 -21.24 2.00 -3.16
CA LYS A 202 -22.32 1.74 -2.19
C LYS A 202 -23.24 2.95 -2.06
N THR A 203 -22.67 4.15 -1.93
CA THR A 203 -23.45 5.39 -1.82
C THR A 203 -24.23 5.67 -3.10
N GLY A 204 -23.60 5.49 -4.25
CA GLY A 204 -24.22 5.65 -5.55
C GLY A 204 -25.34 4.64 -5.81
N HIS A 205 -25.17 3.38 -5.39
CA HIS A 205 -26.23 2.37 -5.44
C HIS A 205 -27.45 2.77 -4.59
N LEU A 206 -27.24 3.29 -3.37
CA LEU A 206 -28.34 3.79 -2.51
C LEU A 206 -29.08 4.99 -3.10
N LEU A 207 -28.39 5.81 -3.91
CA LEU A 207 -28.98 6.96 -4.61
C LEU A 207 -29.59 6.60 -5.97
N GLY A 208 -29.55 5.33 -6.38
CA GLY A 208 -30.04 4.88 -7.69
C GLY A 208 -29.19 5.36 -8.87
N ALA A 209 -27.94 5.75 -8.64
CA ALA A 209 -27.03 6.16 -9.70
C ALA A 209 -26.45 4.93 -10.41
N SER A 210 -26.31 5.00 -11.74
CA SER A 210 -25.81 3.88 -12.53
C SER A 210 -24.31 3.64 -12.30
N PRO A 211 -23.87 2.38 -12.04
CA PRO A 211 -22.46 2.05 -11.77
C PRO A 211 -21.50 2.45 -12.89
N ARG A 212 -21.93 2.33 -14.15
CA ARG A 212 -21.16 2.81 -15.32
C ARG A 212 -20.81 4.29 -15.25
N SER A 213 -21.76 5.13 -14.84
CA SER A 213 -21.56 6.58 -14.78
C SER A 213 -20.60 6.96 -13.65
N GLN A 214 -20.68 6.26 -12.51
CA GLN A 214 -19.76 6.44 -11.39
C GLN A 214 -18.33 6.04 -11.76
N PHE A 215 -18.16 4.89 -12.43
CA PHE A 215 -16.84 4.46 -12.91
C PHE A 215 -16.20 5.48 -13.86
N LEU A 216 -16.98 6.00 -14.82
CA LEU A 216 -16.51 7.07 -15.72
C LEU A 216 -16.18 8.36 -14.96
N ALA A 217 -17.01 8.74 -13.98
CA ALA A 217 -16.76 9.92 -13.15
C ALA A 217 -15.47 9.78 -12.33
N GLN A 218 -15.20 8.60 -11.75
CA GLN A 218 -13.95 8.31 -11.04
C GLN A 218 -12.74 8.33 -11.98
N MET A 219 -12.85 7.81 -13.20
CA MET A 219 -11.75 7.89 -14.18
C MET A 219 -11.44 9.33 -14.57
N VAL A 220 -12.47 10.14 -14.87
CA VAL A 220 -12.29 11.55 -15.20
C VAL A 220 -11.72 12.31 -14.02
N GLY A 221 -12.27 12.11 -12.82
CA GLY A 221 -11.79 12.72 -11.59
C GLY A 221 -10.32 12.38 -11.30
N SER A 222 -9.90 11.14 -11.53
CA SER A 222 -8.51 10.71 -11.36
C SER A 222 -7.55 11.42 -12.31
N VAL A 223 -7.95 11.69 -13.56
CA VAL A 223 -7.11 12.42 -14.52
C VAL A 223 -6.92 13.88 -14.09
N PHE A 224 -8.00 14.55 -13.67
CA PHE A 224 -7.90 15.94 -13.20
C PHE A 224 -7.21 16.08 -11.85
N ALA A 225 -7.26 15.07 -10.98
CA ALA A 225 -6.57 15.09 -9.70
C ALA A 225 -5.03 15.04 -9.84
N VAL A 226 -4.52 14.53 -10.96
CA VAL A 226 -3.08 14.36 -11.22
C VAL A 226 -2.46 15.57 -11.94
N ILE A 227 -3.28 16.38 -12.64
CA ILE A 227 -2.86 17.56 -13.42
C ILE A 227 -2.95 18.82 -12.55
#